data_AF-A0A2M6VR00-F1
#
_entry.id   AF-A0A2M6VR00-F1
#
_cell.length_a   1.000
_cell.length_b   1.000
_cell.length_c   1.000
_cell.angle_alpha   90.00
_cell.angle_beta   90.00
_cell.angle_gamma   90.00
#
_symmetry.space_group_name_H-M   'P 1'
#
loop_
_entity.id
_entity.type
_entity.pdbx_description
1 polymer ?
#
loop_
_entity_poly.entity_id
_entity_poly.type
_entity_poly.pdbx_seq_one_letter_code
_entity_poly.pdbx_strand_id
1 'polypeptide(L)'
;MLLLGPKNRPYTEAIAHTIKLEYFECEGIVAPWFRELVVAEMNYFAELNEIPFVKGDACVVSIGTAKSLTPGRISIHLYTNNQRLTACVRNEQCPVFRSITLIPKGEVLYRSYFLSDMSRKLIAQHCVTDKGKLHSDTTCYTVD
;
A
#
# COMPACT_ATOMS: atom_id res chain seq x y z
N MET A 1 6.69 -12.89 1.30
CA MET A 1 6.62 -11.42 1.43
C MET A 1 5.45 -10.99 2.30
N LEU A 2 4.24 -11.52 2.06
CA LEU A 2 3.13 -11.46 2.99
C LEU A 2 2.89 -12.84 3.58
N LEU A 3 2.51 -12.91 4.85
CA LEU A 3 2.01 -14.10 5.51
C LEU A 3 0.48 -14.05 5.47
N LEU A 4 -0.09 -14.80 4.52
CA LEU A 4 -1.53 -14.89 4.31
C LEU A 4 -1.98 -16.34 4.51
N GLY A 5 -3.15 -16.50 5.12
CA GLY A 5 -3.86 -17.75 5.23
C GLY A 5 -4.85 -17.99 4.09
N PRO A 6 -5.85 -18.85 4.31
CA PRO A 6 -6.83 -19.24 3.29
C PRO A 6 -7.53 -18.02 2.65
N LYS A 7 -7.78 -18.10 1.34
CA LYS A 7 -8.43 -17.04 0.56
C LYS A 7 -7.65 -15.71 0.56
N ASN A 8 -6.32 -15.76 0.67
CA ASN A 8 -5.42 -14.60 0.68
C ASN A 8 -5.74 -13.58 1.78
N ARG A 9 -6.13 -14.08 2.96
CA ARG A 9 -6.45 -13.24 4.13
C ARG A 9 -5.44 -13.44 5.26
N PRO A 10 -5.08 -12.38 6.01
CA PRO A 10 -4.29 -12.50 7.22
C PRO A 10 -4.92 -13.45 8.25
N TYR A 11 -4.07 -14.05 9.10
CA TYR A 11 -4.52 -14.85 10.24
C TYR A 11 -4.97 -14.00 11.44
N THR A 12 -4.64 -12.71 11.42
CA THR A 12 -5.02 -11.74 12.45
C THR A 12 -6.40 -11.13 12.17
N GLU A 13 -7.03 -10.61 13.21
CA GLU A 13 -8.28 -9.86 13.06
C GLU A 13 -8.04 -8.48 12.43
N ALA A 14 -9.07 -7.99 11.73
CA ALA A 14 -9.03 -6.65 11.16
C ALA A 14 -9.13 -5.59 12.28
N ILE A 15 -8.25 -4.59 12.25
CA ILE A 15 -8.26 -3.47 13.21
C ILE A 15 -9.30 -2.39 12.88
N ALA A 16 -9.79 -2.40 11.63
CA ALA A 16 -10.85 -1.53 11.16
C ALA A 16 -11.47 -2.13 9.89
N HIS A 17 -12.72 -1.76 9.64
CA HIS A 17 -13.42 -2.14 8.42
C HIS A 17 -14.29 -0.99 7.93
N THR A 18 -14.43 -0.92 6.62
CA THR A 18 -15.43 -0.11 5.93
C THR A 18 -16.26 -1.04 5.06
N ILE A 19 -17.27 -0.50 4.38
CA ILE A 19 -18.04 -1.25 3.39
C ILE A 19 -17.12 -1.85 2.30
N LYS A 20 -16.03 -1.15 1.93
CA LYS A 20 -15.18 -1.49 0.78
C LYS A 20 -13.84 -2.13 1.16
N LEU A 21 -13.34 -1.91 2.38
CA LEU A 21 -11.99 -2.30 2.77
C LEU A 21 -11.98 -2.87 4.20
N GLU A 22 -11.21 -3.94 4.39
CA GLU A 22 -10.76 -4.40 5.71
C GLU A 22 -9.31 -4.01 5.90
N TYR A 23 -8.94 -3.57 7.11
CA TYR A 23 -7.57 -3.13 7.44
C TYR A 23 -6.98 -4.02 8.54
N PHE A 24 -5.70 -4.34 8.40
CA PHE A 24 -4.94 -5.19 9.31
C PHE A 24 -3.60 -4.54 9.63
N GLU A 25 -3.07 -4.74 10.84
CA GLU A 25 -1.71 -4.29 11.19
C GLU A 25 -0.68 -4.96 10.29
N CYS A 26 0.35 -4.23 9.85
CA CYS A 26 1.42 -4.85 9.06
C CYS A 26 2.24 -5.87 9.85
N GLU A 27 2.30 -5.75 11.19
CA GLU A 27 3.04 -6.67 12.05
C GLU A 27 2.49 -8.10 11.95
N GLY A 28 3.38 -9.07 11.76
CA GLY A 28 3.02 -10.47 11.55
C GLY A 28 2.46 -10.79 10.15
N ILE A 29 2.14 -9.79 9.33
CA ILE A 29 1.63 -9.99 7.95
C ILE A 29 2.71 -9.65 6.93
N VAL A 30 3.35 -8.50 7.03
CA VAL A 30 4.38 -8.05 6.09
C VAL A 30 5.74 -8.49 6.62
N ALA A 31 6.46 -9.28 5.83
CA ALA A 31 7.81 -9.71 6.20
C ALA A 31 8.72 -8.47 6.39
N PRO A 32 9.58 -8.43 7.43
CA PRO A 32 10.40 -7.24 7.73
C PRO A 32 11.22 -6.73 6.54
N TRP A 33 11.93 -7.63 5.84
CA TRP A 33 12.72 -7.29 4.65
C TRP A 33 11.87 -6.68 3.53
N PHE A 34 10.62 -7.14 3.37
CA PHE A 34 9.73 -6.65 2.32
C PHE A 34 9.18 -5.28 2.70
N ARG A 35 8.92 -5.05 3.98
CA ARG A 35 8.55 -3.73 4.50
C ARG A 35 9.66 -2.72 4.28
N GLU A 36 10.91 -3.09 4.56
CA GLU A 36 12.08 -2.26 4.29
C GLU A 36 12.20 -1.91 2.80
N LEU A 37 12.04 -2.91 1.92
CA LEU A 37 12.06 -2.71 0.47
C LEU A 37 10.99 -1.70 0.03
N VAL A 38 9.72 -1.90 0.38
CA VAL A 38 8.64 -1.01 -0.08
C VAL A 38 8.71 0.38 0.55
N VAL A 39 9.29 0.51 1.74
CA VAL A 39 9.59 1.82 2.36
C VAL A 39 10.69 2.54 1.60
N ALA A 40 11.77 1.84 1.22
CA ALA A 40 12.84 2.42 0.43
C ALA A 40 12.33 2.89 -0.95
N GLU A 41 11.58 2.04 -1.65
CA GLU A 41 10.95 2.39 -2.93
C GLU A 41 9.97 3.56 -2.76
N MET A 42 9.10 3.54 -1.74
CA MET A 42 8.18 4.64 -1.45
C MET A 42 8.91 5.96 -1.18
N ASN A 43 9.99 5.95 -0.40
CA ASN A 43 10.74 7.16 -0.07
C ASN A 43 11.50 7.70 -1.28
N TYR A 44 12.01 6.83 -2.17
CA TYR A 44 12.56 7.26 -3.44
C TYR A 44 11.51 8.01 -4.28
N PHE A 45 10.29 7.48 -4.39
CA PHE A 45 9.21 8.19 -5.10
C PHE A 45 8.74 9.44 -4.35
N ALA A 46 8.76 9.43 -3.02
CA ALA A 46 8.42 10.58 -2.21
C ALA A 46 9.43 11.72 -2.42
N GLU A 47 10.71 11.41 -2.58
CA GLU A 47 11.75 12.40 -2.91
C GLU A 47 11.48 13.06 -4.26
N LEU A 48 11.19 12.26 -5.30
CA LEU A 48 10.87 12.78 -6.64
C LEU A 48 9.64 13.69 -6.67
N ASN A 49 8.71 13.50 -5.73
CA ASN A 49 7.44 14.24 -5.65
C ASN A 49 7.40 15.23 -4.47
N GLU A 50 8.52 15.42 -3.76
CA GLU A 50 8.63 16.29 -2.59
C GLU A 50 7.58 16.01 -1.50
N ILE A 51 7.28 14.73 -1.26
CA ILE A 51 6.33 14.28 -0.22
C ILE A 51 7.14 13.81 1.01
N PRO A 52 6.64 14.02 2.25
CA PRO A 52 7.35 13.55 3.44
C PRO A 52 7.59 12.05 3.44
N PHE A 53 8.78 11.65 3.91
CA PHE A 53 9.20 10.26 4.03
C PHE A 53 8.43 9.51 5.12
N VAL A 54 8.45 8.19 5.01
CA VAL A 54 7.87 7.26 5.98
C VAL A 54 8.95 6.32 6.54
N LYS A 55 8.74 5.86 7.77
CA LYS A 55 9.64 4.91 8.45
C LYS A 55 9.19 3.45 8.30
N GLY A 56 7.90 3.23 8.05
CA GLY A 56 7.30 1.89 7.94
C GLY A 56 6.80 1.28 9.25
N ASP A 57 7.01 1.94 10.38
CA ASP A 57 6.45 1.57 11.68
C ASP A 57 4.93 1.77 11.74
N ALA A 58 4.43 2.86 11.14
CA ALA A 58 3.00 3.11 10.95
C ALA A 58 2.54 2.56 9.59
N CYS A 59 2.01 1.34 9.59
CA CYS A 59 1.68 0.59 8.38
C CYS A 59 0.42 -0.26 8.57
N VAL A 60 -0.46 -0.31 7.56
CA VAL A 60 -1.57 -1.28 7.50
C VAL A 60 -1.64 -1.99 6.17
N VAL A 61 -2.12 -3.23 6.17
CA VAL A 61 -2.54 -3.97 4.98
C VAL A 61 -4.05 -3.78 4.81
N SER A 62 -4.50 -3.40 3.62
CA SER A 62 -5.92 -3.38 3.27
C SER A 62 -6.28 -4.49 2.30
N ILE A 63 -7.47 -5.08 2.46
CA ILE A 63 -8.06 -6.02 1.51
C ILE A 63 -9.41 -5.51 1.02
N GLY A 64 -9.60 -5.52 -0.31
CA GLY A 64 -10.87 -5.19 -0.96
C GLY A 64 -11.98 -6.19 -0.62
N THR A 65 -13.09 -5.72 -0.06
CA THR A 65 -14.28 -6.56 0.18
C THR A 65 -14.99 -6.88 -1.14
N ALA A 66 -16.03 -7.73 -1.07
CA ALA A 66 -16.92 -7.99 -2.21
C ALA A 66 -17.63 -6.74 -2.75
N LYS A 67 -17.72 -5.65 -1.98
CA LYS A 67 -18.30 -4.36 -2.40
C LYS A 67 -17.26 -3.37 -2.92
N SER A 68 -15.99 -3.76 -2.97
CA SER A 68 -14.93 -2.95 -3.56
C SER A 68 -14.93 -3.06 -5.10
N LEU A 69 -14.35 -2.07 -5.78
CA LEU A 69 -14.16 -2.11 -7.24
C LEU A 69 -13.25 -3.26 -7.68
N THR A 70 -12.37 -3.72 -6.80
CA THR A 70 -11.42 -4.81 -7.07
C THR A 70 -11.39 -5.74 -5.86
N PRO A 71 -12.37 -6.65 -5.73
CA PRO A 71 -12.44 -7.59 -4.61
C PRO A 71 -11.15 -8.39 -4.46
N GLY A 72 -10.70 -8.57 -3.23
CA GLY A 72 -9.45 -9.27 -2.92
C GLY A 72 -8.17 -8.47 -3.19
N ARG A 73 -8.25 -7.24 -3.70
CA ARG A 73 -7.06 -6.40 -3.90
C ARG A 73 -6.36 -6.16 -2.58
N ILE A 74 -5.09 -6.54 -2.52
CA ILE A 74 -4.22 -6.35 -1.35
C ILE A 74 -3.39 -5.09 -1.56
N SER A 75 -3.33 -4.22 -0.56
CA SER A 75 -2.47 -3.05 -0.59
C SER A 75 -1.82 -2.79 0.76
N ILE A 76 -0.57 -2.34 0.75
CA ILE A 76 0.14 -1.87 1.93
C ILE A 76 0.02 -0.34 1.95
N HIS A 77 -0.38 0.25 3.07
CA HIS A 77 -0.47 1.68 3.25
C HIS A 77 0.56 2.12 4.29
N LEU A 78 1.33 3.14 3.95
CA LEU A 78 2.40 3.67 4.79
C LEU A 78 2.05 5.06 5.28
N TYR A 79 2.30 5.31 6.57
CA TYR A 79 2.03 6.58 7.21
C TYR A 79 3.31 7.14 7.82
N THR A 80 3.35 8.45 8.01
CA THR A 80 4.49 9.12 8.64
C THR A 80 4.60 8.83 10.13
N ASN A 81 3.49 8.45 10.77
CA ASN A 81 3.38 8.06 12.18
C ASN A 81 1.99 7.46 12.49
N ASN A 82 1.84 6.89 13.69
CA ASN A 82 0.60 6.25 14.14
C ASN A 82 -0.59 7.22 14.28
N GLN A 83 -0.35 8.50 14.53
CA GLN A 83 -1.41 9.51 14.57
C GLN A 83 -2.07 9.67 13.20
N ARG A 84 -1.26 9.73 12.13
CA ARG A 84 -1.76 9.78 10.74
C ARG A 84 -2.44 8.49 10.31
N LEU A 85 -1.89 7.34 10.70
CA LEU A 85 -2.54 6.04 10.48
C LEU A 85 -3.94 6.03 11.11
N THR A 86 -4.04 6.39 12.40
CA THR A 86 -5.30 6.36 13.14
C THR A 86 -6.33 7.32 12.53
N ALA A 87 -5.91 8.55 12.22
CA ALA A 87 -6.77 9.54 11.58
C ALA A 87 -7.30 9.05 10.22
N CYS A 88 -6.47 8.39 9.41
CA CYS A 88 -6.88 7.90 8.12
C CYS A 88 -7.78 6.66 8.22
N VAL A 89 -7.35 5.64 8.97
CA VAL A 89 -8.01 4.33 9.01
C VAL A 89 -9.30 4.36 9.83
N ARG A 90 -9.34 5.12 10.93
CA ARG A 90 -10.52 5.16 11.83
C ARG A 90 -11.42 6.36 11.62
N ASN A 91 -10.85 7.50 11.22
CA ASN A 91 -11.61 8.75 11.09
C ASN A 91 -11.79 9.18 9.62
N GLU A 92 -11.32 8.38 8.65
CA GLU A 92 -11.40 8.67 7.21
C GLU A 92 -10.71 9.98 6.79
N GLN A 93 -9.77 10.47 7.61
CA GLN A 93 -9.01 11.70 7.37
C GLN A 93 -7.63 11.38 6.81
N CYS A 94 -7.57 11.21 5.49
CA CYS A 94 -6.37 10.82 4.75
C CYS A 94 -5.92 11.93 3.77
N PRO A 95 -5.29 13.03 4.23
CA PRO A 95 -4.90 14.13 3.34
C PRO A 95 -3.73 13.75 2.40
N VAL A 96 -2.93 12.75 2.78
CA VAL A 96 -1.80 12.25 1.99
C VAL A 96 -1.87 10.73 1.94
N PHE A 97 -1.87 10.18 0.74
CA PHE A 97 -1.90 8.74 0.50
C PHE A 97 -0.52 8.26 0.06
N ARG A 98 -0.12 7.11 0.58
CA ARG A 98 1.07 6.35 0.18
C ARG A 98 0.70 4.88 0.23
N SER A 99 0.35 4.31 -0.90
CA SER A 99 -0.08 2.92 -0.97
C SER A 99 0.66 2.14 -2.03
N ILE A 100 0.83 0.85 -1.76
CA ILE A 100 1.45 -0.12 -2.64
C ILE A 100 0.42 -1.21 -2.89
N THR A 101 -0.19 -1.20 -4.07
CA THR A 101 -1.04 -2.30 -4.51
C THR A 101 -0.17 -3.43 -5.07
N LEU A 102 -0.37 -4.63 -4.53
CA LEU A 102 0.31 -5.83 -4.98
C LEU A 102 -0.47 -6.45 -6.13
N ILE A 103 0.14 -6.52 -7.32
CA ILE A 103 -0.51 -7.00 -8.55
C ILE A 103 0.13 -8.32 -8.99
N PRO A 104 -0.58 -9.46 -8.84
CA PRO A 104 -0.13 -10.73 -9.38
C PRO A 104 -0.14 -10.70 -10.91
N LYS A 105 0.96 -11.13 -11.52
CA LYS A 105 1.13 -11.27 -12.98
C LYS A 105 1.69 -12.68 -13.22
N GLY A 106 0.81 -13.67 -13.37
CA GLY A 106 1.22 -15.08 -13.39
C GLY A 106 1.86 -15.49 -12.06
N GLU A 107 3.12 -15.95 -12.10
CA GLU A 107 3.89 -16.36 -10.92
C GLU A 107 4.68 -15.22 -10.28
N VAL A 108 4.70 -14.03 -10.90
CA VAL A 108 5.45 -12.88 -10.40
C VAL A 108 4.53 -11.83 -9.78
N LEU A 109 5.11 -10.94 -8.98
CA LEU A 109 4.36 -9.89 -8.29
C LEU A 109 4.94 -8.51 -8.58
N TYR A 110 4.09 -7.66 -9.16
CA TYR A 110 4.41 -6.25 -9.39
C TYR A 110 3.90 -5.40 -8.23
N ARG A 111 4.56 -4.27 -8.00
CA ARG A 111 4.25 -3.30 -6.94
C ARG A 111 3.81 -1.99 -7.57
N SER A 112 2.52 -1.70 -7.50
CA SER A 112 1.94 -0.46 -8.03
C SER A 112 1.84 0.57 -6.91
N TYR A 113 2.70 1.59 -6.98
CA TYR A 113 2.78 2.69 -6.04
C TYR A 113 1.79 3.79 -6.41
N PHE A 114 1.11 4.31 -5.39
CA PHE A 114 0.26 5.49 -5.50
C PHE A 114 0.62 6.45 -4.37
N LEU A 115 1.02 7.66 -4.77
CA LEU A 115 1.27 8.77 -3.86
C LEU A 115 0.29 9.89 -4.18
N SER A 116 -0.28 10.52 -3.16
CA SER A 116 -1.10 11.71 -3.38
C SER A 116 -1.01 12.65 -2.20
N ASP A 117 -1.01 13.95 -2.48
CA ASP A 117 -1.21 15.02 -1.51
C ASP A 117 -2.39 15.89 -1.95
N MET A 118 -3.49 15.78 -1.23
CA MET A 118 -4.75 16.47 -1.55
C MET A 118 -4.61 17.98 -1.43
N SER A 119 -3.76 18.47 -0.52
CA SER A 119 -3.55 19.91 -0.33
C SER A 119 -2.82 20.56 -1.51
N ARG A 120 -1.96 19.78 -2.17
CA ARG A 120 -1.18 20.18 -3.35
C ARG A 120 -1.80 19.75 -4.68
N LYS A 121 -2.94 19.05 -4.65
CA LYS A 121 -3.54 18.38 -5.83
C LYS A 121 -2.54 17.46 -6.57
N LEU A 122 -1.63 16.86 -5.82
CA LEU A 122 -0.57 16.01 -6.36
C LEU A 122 -1.06 14.57 -6.39
N ILE A 123 -0.83 13.90 -7.52
CA ILE A 123 -1.03 12.47 -7.72
C ILE A 123 0.17 11.96 -8.50
N ALA A 124 0.84 10.92 -7.98
CA ALA A 124 1.94 10.24 -8.64
C ALA A 124 1.72 8.73 -8.59
N GLN A 125 2.10 8.07 -9.68
CA GLN A 125 1.92 6.63 -9.86
C GLN A 125 3.21 6.03 -10.41
N HIS A 126 3.64 4.92 -9.82
CA HIS A 126 4.81 4.20 -10.30
C HIS A 126 4.52 2.71 -10.29
N CYS A 127 5.01 2.00 -11.30
CA CYS A 127 5.02 0.55 -11.31
C CYS A 127 6.44 0.03 -11.16
N VAL A 128 6.65 -0.89 -10.22
CA VAL A 128 7.89 -1.63 -10.08
C VAL A 128 7.62 -3.11 -10.34
N THR A 129 8.31 -3.67 -11.34
CA THR A 129 8.21 -5.10 -11.69
C THR A 129 8.84 -5.99 -10.61
N ASP A 130 8.67 -7.30 -10.73
CA ASP A 130 9.30 -8.29 -9.85
C ASP A 130 10.83 -8.20 -9.84
N LYS A 131 11.43 -7.86 -10.99
CA LYS A 131 12.89 -7.66 -11.14
C LYS A 131 13.37 -6.25 -10.77
N GLY A 132 12.50 -5.40 -10.22
CA GLY A 132 12.86 -4.04 -9.80
C GLY A 132 12.91 -3.00 -10.91
N LYS A 133 12.48 -3.34 -12.15
CA LYS A 133 12.37 -2.35 -13.22
C LYS A 133 11.26 -1.35 -12.90
N LEU A 134 11.61 -0.07 -12.88
CA LEU A 134 10.72 1.06 -12.65
C LEU A 134 10.06 1.54 -13.95
N HIS A 135 8.76 1.78 -13.88
CA HIS A 135 7.95 2.47 -14.87
C HIS A 135 7.23 3.64 -14.18
N SER A 136 7.63 4.87 -14.51
CA SER A 136 7.02 6.08 -13.95
C SER A 136 5.69 6.44 -14.61
N ASP A 137 4.90 7.25 -13.91
CA ASP A 137 3.62 7.81 -14.36
C ASP A 137 2.61 6.77 -14.85
N THR A 138 2.65 5.58 -14.26
CA THR A 138 1.75 4.50 -14.60
C THR A 138 1.49 3.55 -13.44
N THR A 139 0.40 2.79 -13.55
CA THR A 139 0.07 1.68 -12.65
C THR A 139 0.51 0.36 -13.25
N CYS A 140 0.77 -0.63 -12.40
CA CYS A 140 1.14 -1.97 -12.86
C CYS A 140 0.00 -2.74 -13.54
N TYR A 141 -1.22 -2.19 -13.60
CA TYR A 141 -2.31 -2.78 -14.37
C TYR A 141 -2.05 -2.69 -15.88
N THR A 142 -1.33 -1.66 -16.33
CA THR A 142 -1.07 -1.38 -17.76
C THR A 142 0.31 -1.83 -18.24
N VAL A 143 1.15 -2.32 -17.33
CA VAL A 143 2.50 -2.83 -17.62
C VAL A 143 2.43 -4.34 -17.74
N ASP A 144 2.99 -4.86 -18.83
CA ASP A 144 3.07 -6.31 -19.11
C ASP A 144 4.25 -6.98 -18.40
#